data_AF-A0A8B7YAP7-F1
#
_entry.id   AF-A0A8B7YAP7-F1
#
_cell.length_a   1.000
_cell.length_b   1.000
_cell.length_c   1.000
_cell.angle_alpha   90.00
_cell.angle_beta   90.00
_cell.angle_gamma   90.00
#
_symmetry.space_group_name_H-M   'P 1'
#
loop_
_entity.id
_entity.type
_entity.pdbx_description
1 polymer ?
#
loop_
_entity_poly.entity_id
_entity_poly.type
_entity_poly.pdbx_seq_one_letter_code
_entity_poly.pdbx_strand_id
1 'polypeptide(L)'
;MHRAYQPITPANNKLLKKRWDDRRFDRHRQKVRNAKAVIDNKPPQTYMHLHLKLKKLQVEEERLATIERDNRILLEKMCSIMRTRGRVDCENEYEQKSLNRTKRQREILRVTHENQAILRRILSKEANYSHQKWEHEWAVSM
;
A
#
# COMPACT_ATOMS: atom_id res chain seq x y z
N MET A 1 76.02 -32.60 5.44
CA MET A 1 76.43 -34.03 5.49
C MET A 1 75.49 -34.84 4.61
N HIS A 2 75.94 -35.37 3.47
CA HIS A 2 75.14 -36.28 2.67
C HIS A 2 75.26 -37.69 3.26
N ARG A 3 74.19 -38.19 3.91
CA ARG A 3 74.13 -39.57 4.39
C ARG A 3 73.85 -40.51 3.21
N ALA A 4 74.64 -41.57 3.09
CA ALA A 4 74.41 -42.61 2.10
C ALA A 4 73.06 -43.31 2.36
N TYR A 5 72.38 -43.73 1.29
CA TYR A 5 71.11 -44.44 1.40
C TYR A 5 71.33 -45.80 2.10
N GLN A 6 70.60 -46.02 3.20
CA GLN A 6 70.62 -47.25 3.98
C GLN A 6 69.26 -47.94 3.84
N PRO A 7 69.17 -49.07 3.14
CA PRO A 7 67.90 -49.77 2.97
C PRO A 7 67.49 -50.45 4.27
N ILE A 8 66.20 -50.38 4.59
CA ILE A 8 65.62 -51.00 5.81
C ILE A 8 65.58 -52.53 5.67
N THR A 9 65.55 -53.03 4.44
CA THR A 9 65.49 -54.46 4.09
C THR A 9 66.71 -54.83 3.26
N PRO A 10 67.28 -56.04 3.43
CA PRO A 10 68.45 -56.45 2.67
C PRO A 10 68.12 -56.51 1.17
N ALA A 11 69.02 -56.01 0.33
CA ALA A 11 68.86 -56.00 -1.12
C ALA A 11 70.20 -56.18 -1.82
N ASN A 12 70.23 -57.02 -2.86
CA ASN A 12 71.43 -57.27 -3.66
C ASN A 12 71.88 -56.00 -4.43
N ASN A 13 70.94 -55.18 -4.91
CA ASN A 13 71.24 -53.93 -5.61
C ASN A 13 70.68 -52.72 -4.84
N LYS A 14 71.60 -51.93 -4.24
CA LYS A 14 71.25 -50.75 -3.43
C LYS A 14 70.62 -49.61 -4.24
N LEU A 15 71.02 -49.44 -5.50
CA LEU A 15 70.51 -48.36 -6.36
C LEU A 15 69.04 -48.60 -6.76
N LEU A 16 68.72 -49.82 -7.19
CA LEU A 16 67.35 -50.20 -7.51
C LEU A 16 66.46 -50.14 -6.27
N LYS A 17 66.99 -50.60 -5.13
CA LYS A 17 66.29 -50.55 -3.84
C LYS A 17 65.95 -49.12 -3.42
N LYS A 18 66.89 -48.17 -3.57
CA LYS A 18 66.66 -46.74 -3.36
C LYS A 18 65.51 -46.21 -4.22
N ARG A 19 65.57 -46.45 -5.53
CA ARG A 19 64.54 -45.98 -6.47
C ARG A 19 63.15 -46.50 -6.13
N TRP A 20 63.04 -47.75 -5.68
CA TRP A 20 61.77 -48.34 -5.27
C TRP A 20 61.24 -47.77 -3.96
N ASP A 21 62.11 -47.56 -2.99
CA ASP A 21 61.73 -46.96 -1.71
C ASP A 21 61.31 -45.49 -1.90
N ASP A 22 62.02 -44.72 -2.72
CA ASP A 22 61.65 -43.34 -3.10
C ASP A 22 60.26 -43.33 -3.77
N ARG A 23 60.04 -44.18 -4.79
CA ARG A 23 58.73 -44.27 -5.46
C ARG A 23 57.61 -44.72 -4.53
N ARG A 24 57.88 -45.63 -3.59
CA ARG A 24 56.91 -46.06 -2.58
C ARG A 24 56.56 -44.93 -1.63
N PHE A 25 57.58 -44.17 -1.20
CA PHE A 25 57.41 -43.00 -0.35
C PHE A 25 56.57 -41.93 -1.04
N ASP A 26 56.91 -41.58 -2.28
CA ASP A 26 56.15 -40.59 -3.07
C ASP A 26 54.70 -41.01 -3.27
N ARG A 27 54.47 -42.29 -3.62
CA ARG A 27 53.12 -42.84 -3.75
C ARG A 27 52.34 -42.80 -2.44
N HIS A 28 52.99 -43.10 -1.31
CA HIS A 28 52.35 -43.01 0.00
C HIS A 28 52.02 -41.55 0.35
N ARG A 29 52.95 -40.62 0.15
CA ARG A 29 52.73 -39.19 0.35
C ARG A 29 51.60 -38.65 -0.52
N GLN A 30 51.49 -39.11 -1.76
CA GLN A 30 50.38 -38.76 -2.65
C GLN A 30 49.04 -39.29 -2.13
N LYS A 31 49.00 -40.53 -1.63
CA LYS A 31 47.79 -41.09 -0.99
C LYS A 31 47.39 -40.33 0.26
N VAL A 32 48.34 -39.97 1.12
CA VAL A 32 48.08 -39.19 2.34
C VAL A 32 47.58 -37.79 1.98
N ARG A 33 48.23 -37.12 1.02
CA ARG A 33 47.82 -35.78 0.56
C ARG A 33 46.41 -35.77 -0.03
N ASN A 34 46.04 -36.83 -0.76
CA ASN A 34 44.76 -36.94 -1.44
C ASN A 34 43.68 -37.63 -0.58
N ALA A 35 43.99 -38.04 0.65
CA ALA A 35 43.03 -38.66 1.55
C ALA A 35 41.96 -37.63 1.93
N LYS A 36 40.70 -37.92 1.61
CA LYS A 36 39.56 -37.09 2.02
C LYS A 36 39.13 -37.45 3.44
N ALA A 37 38.59 -36.48 4.18
CA ALA A 37 37.95 -36.75 5.46
C ALA A 37 36.77 -37.72 5.25
N VAL A 38 36.68 -38.74 6.10
CA VAL A 38 35.62 -39.76 6.06
C VAL A 38 34.35 -39.27 6.76
N ILE A 39 34.51 -38.33 7.70
CA ILE A 39 33.43 -37.78 8.52
C ILE A 39 33.25 -36.31 8.13
N ASP A 40 32.01 -35.91 7.89
CA ASP A 40 31.67 -34.50 7.71
C ASP A 40 31.82 -33.77 9.04
N ASN A 41 32.71 -32.78 9.07
CA ASN A 41 32.94 -31.91 10.22
C ASN A 41 32.48 -30.47 9.94
N LYS A 42 31.69 -30.26 8.88
CA LYS A 42 31.15 -28.93 8.58
C LYS A 42 30.10 -28.53 9.62
N PRO A 43 29.99 -27.23 9.90
CA PRO A 43 28.91 -26.74 10.74
C PRO A 43 27.55 -27.01 10.05
N PRO A 44 26.49 -27.28 10.83
CA PRO A 44 25.15 -27.42 10.28
C PRO A 44 24.69 -26.12 9.62
N GLN A 45 23.76 -26.24 8.67
CA GLN A 45 23.16 -25.09 8.00
C GLN A 45 22.44 -24.21 9.02
N THR A 46 22.77 -22.91 9.03
CA THR A 46 22.09 -21.92 9.85
C THR A 46 20.91 -21.32 9.08
N TYR A 47 19.79 -21.09 9.77
CA TYR A 47 18.61 -20.46 9.20
C TYR A 47 18.37 -19.09 9.81
N MET A 48 18.08 -18.09 8.98
CA MET A 48 17.88 -16.71 9.43
C MET A 48 16.75 -16.57 10.46
N HIS A 49 15.68 -17.35 10.34
CA HIS A 49 14.54 -17.30 11.27
C HIS A 49 14.89 -17.76 12.70
N LEU A 50 16.01 -18.46 12.90
CA LEU A 50 16.50 -18.85 14.23
C LEU A 50 17.25 -17.70 14.91
N HIS A 51 17.88 -16.82 14.13
CA HIS A 51 18.64 -15.67 14.62
C HIS A 51 17.79 -14.39 14.67
N LEU A 52 16.76 -14.29 13.82
CA LEU A 52 15.92 -13.11 13.67
C LEU A 52 14.45 -13.45 13.90
N LYS A 53 13.83 -12.74 14.86
CA LYS A 53 12.39 -12.80 15.10
C LYS A 53 11.66 -11.84 14.15
N LEU A 54 11.54 -12.21 12.88
CA LEU A 54 10.97 -11.36 11.83
C LEU A 54 9.57 -10.84 12.17
N LYS A 55 8.69 -11.67 12.74
CA LYS A 55 7.35 -11.22 13.13
C LYS A 55 7.37 -10.15 14.24
N LYS A 56 8.35 -10.22 15.15
CA LYS A 56 8.51 -9.21 16.19
C LYS A 56 8.91 -7.86 15.58
N LEU A 57 9.85 -7.87 14.63
CA LEU A 57 10.28 -6.67 13.92
C LEU A 57 9.12 -6.05 13.14
N GLN A 58 8.36 -6.87 12.42
CA GLN A 58 7.18 -6.42 11.68
C GLN A 58 6.15 -5.74 12.59
N VAL A 59 5.82 -6.36 13.73
CA VAL A 59 4.83 -5.79 14.66
C VAL A 59 5.31 -4.47 15.26
N GLU A 60 6.61 -4.33 15.55
CA GLU A 60 7.17 -3.07 16.04
C GLU A 60 7.10 -1.98 14.96
N GLU A 61 7.40 -2.32 13.71
CA GLU A 61 7.28 -1.40 12.57
C GLU A 61 5.83 -0.93 12.35
N GLU A 62 4.87 -1.86 12.37
CA GLU A 62 3.43 -1.55 12.27
C GLU A 62 2.96 -0.64 13.41
N ARG A 63 3.45 -0.88 14.63
CA ARG A 63 3.16 -0.04 15.80
C ARG A 63 3.73 1.37 15.62
N LEU A 64 4.99 1.50 15.20
CA LEU A 64 5.63 2.80 14.95
C LEU A 64 4.93 3.58 13.84
N ALA A 65 4.56 2.92 12.74
CA ALA A 65 3.81 3.52 11.65
C ALA A 65 2.43 4.04 12.09
N THR A 66 1.80 3.36 13.06
CA THR A 66 0.55 3.82 13.67
C THR A 66 0.76 5.06 14.53
N ILE A 67 1.77 5.04 15.39
CA ILE A 67 2.14 6.19 16.22
C ILE A 67 2.47 7.42 15.36
N GLU A 68 3.25 7.26 14.28
CA GLU A 68 3.57 8.37 13.38
C GLU A 68 2.34 8.96 12.70
N ARG A 69 1.42 8.11 12.23
CA ARG A 69 0.17 8.55 11.61
C ARG A 69 -0.67 9.35 12.61
N ASP A 70 -0.81 8.84 13.83
CA ASP A 70 -1.59 9.48 14.88
C ASP A 70 -0.96 10.81 15.31
N ASN A 71 0.36 10.85 15.45
CA ASN A 71 1.12 12.07 15.75
C ASN A 71 0.95 13.12 14.65
N ARG A 72 0.96 12.72 13.38
CA ARG A 72 0.70 13.62 12.24
C ARG A 72 -0.70 14.22 12.32
N ILE A 73 -1.72 13.39 12.52
CA ILE A 73 -3.12 13.85 12.63
C ILE A 73 -3.27 14.79 13.84
N LEU A 74 -2.65 14.45 14.97
CA LEU A 74 -2.67 15.29 16.16
C LEU A 74 -2.02 16.65 15.89
N LEU A 75 -0.86 16.66 15.24
CA LEU A 75 -0.15 17.88 14.89
C LEU A 75 -0.97 18.76 13.95
N GLU A 76 -1.56 18.18 12.90
CA GLU A 76 -2.44 18.90 11.97
C GLU A 76 -3.62 19.54 12.72
N LYS A 77 -4.26 18.81 13.64
CA LYS A 77 -5.34 19.34 14.50
C LYS A 77 -4.86 20.46 15.42
N MET A 78 -3.71 20.30 16.07
CA MET A 78 -3.11 21.34 16.92
C MET A 78 -2.79 22.59 16.12
N CYS A 79 -2.18 22.46 14.93
CA CYS A 79 -1.91 23.57 14.02
C CYS A 79 -3.19 24.30 13.61
N SER A 80 -4.27 23.57 13.33
CA SER A 80 -5.58 24.15 13.02
C SER A 80 -6.13 24.96 14.20
N ILE A 81 -6.11 24.39 15.42
CA ILE A 81 -6.56 25.08 16.64
C ILE A 81 -5.75 26.36 16.89
N MET A 82 -4.42 26.28 16.77
CA MET A 82 -3.52 27.41 16.95
C MET A 82 -3.78 28.52 15.93
N ARG A 83 -4.02 28.16 14.65
CA ARG A 83 -4.30 29.11 13.58
C ARG A 83 -5.65 29.79 13.76
N THR A 84 -6.68 29.03 14.11
CA THR A 84 -8.07 29.50 14.28
C THR A 84 -8.32 30.13 15.66
N ARG A 85 -7.29 30.19 16.53
CA ARG A 85 -7.33 30.68 17.92
C ARG A 85 -8.42 30.01 18.77
N GLY A 86 -8.76 28.76 18.46
CA GLY A 86 -9.82 28.02 19.14
C GLY A 86 -11.23 28.58 18.95
N ARG A 87 -11.49 29.40 17.91
CA ARG A 87 -12.87 29.74 17.51
C ARG A 87 -13.53 28.48 16.96
N VAL A 88 -14.48 27.95 17.71
CA VAL A 88 -15.38 26.88 17.27
C VAL A 88 -16.55 27.55 16.57
N ASP A 89 -16.81 27.19 15.32
CA ASP A 89 -18.08 27.46 14.67
C ASP A 89 -19.15 26.57 15.34
N CYS A 90 -20.20 27.17 15.89
CA CYS A 90 -21.36 26.42 16.37
C CYS A 90 -22.23 25.90 15.21
N GLU A 91 -21.65 25.76 14.01
CA GLU A 91 -22.33 25.35 12.81
C GLU A 91 -22.42 23.82 12.78
N ASN A 92 -23.53 23.32 13.31
CA ASN A 92 -23.88 21.92 13.18
C ASN A 92 -24.58 21.73 11.84
N GLU A 93 -23.92 21.10 10.87
CA GLU A 93 -24.57 20.59 9.65
C GLU A 93 -25.51 19.42 10.00
N TYR A 94 -26.60 19.72 10.68
CA TYR A 94 -27.66 18.76 10.95
C TYR A 94 -28.76 18.92 9.91
N GLU A 95 -28.93 17.92 9.05
CA GLU A 95 -30.12 17.85 8.20
C GLU A 95 -31.35 17.60 9.07
N GLN A 96 -32.24 18.60 9.18
CA GLN A 96 -33.53 18.41 9.85
C GLN A 96 -34.38 17.38 9.11
N LYS A 97 -34.46 16.16 9.66
CA LYS A 97 -35.33 15.09 9.17
C LYS A 97 -36.77 15.35 9.59
N SER A 98 -37.55 15.97 8.72
CA SER A 98 -39.01 16.12 8.90
C SER A 98 -39.74 14.84 8.47
N LEU A 99 -40.55 14.27 9.37
CA LEU A 99 -41.46 13.15 9.05
C LEU A 99 -42.47 13.50 7.93
N ASN A 100 -42.73 14.79 7.71
CA ASN A 100 -43.67 15.27 6.70
C ASN A 100 -43.03 15.63 5.35
N ARG A 101 -41.72 15.43 5.17
CA ARG A 101 -40.99 15.82 3.95
C ARG A 101 -41.65 15.25 2.68
N THR A 102 -41.99 13.96 2.69
CA THR A 102 -42.60 13.27 1.54
C THR A 102 -44.00 13.79 1.22
N LYS A 103 -44.82 14.06 2.26
CA LYS A 103 -46.17 14.63 2.08
C LYS A 103 -46.08 16.04 1.50
N ARG A 104 -45.18 16.88 2.03
CA ARG A 104 -44.93 18.23 1.53
C ARG A 104 -44.45 18.21 0.08
N GLN A 105 -43.55 17.31 -0.29
CA GLN A 105 -43.06 17.17 -1.66
C GLN A 105 -44.18 16.82 -2.65
N ARG A 106 -45.07 15.88 -2.28
CA ARG A 106 -46.23 15.51 -3.12
C ARG A 106 -47.21 16.67 -3.29
N GLU A 107 -47.47 17.41 -2.21
CA GLU A 107 -48.37 18.58 -2.27
C GLU A 107 -47.81 19.69 -3.16
N ILE A 108 -46.49 19.96 -3.07
CA ILE A 108 -45.80 20.91 -3.94
C ILE A 108 -45.96 20.50 -5.41
N LEU A 109 -45.76 19.22 -5.73
CA LEU A 109 -45.95 18.70 -7.08
C LEU A 109 -47.40 18.84 -7.58
N ARG A 110 -48.39 18.58 -6.71
CA ARG A 110 -49.81 18.75 -7.05
C ARG A 110 -50.13 20.21 -7.37
N VAL A 111 -49.78 21.12 -6.46
CA VAL A 111 -50.04 22.56 -6.59
C VAL A 111 -49.31 23.14 -7.82
N THR A 112 -48.07 22.75 -8.05
CA THR A 112 -47.32 23.22 -9.24
C THR A 112 -47.96 22.75 -10.54
N HIS A 113 -48.44 21.51 -10.60
CA HIS A 113 -49.13 21.00 -11.77
C HIS A 113 -50.47 21.72 -12.03
N GLU A 114 -51.27 21.92 -10.98
CA GLU A 114 -52.53 22.67 -11.05
C GLU A 114 -52.29 24.11 -11.52
N ASN A 115 -51.29 24.79 -10.95
CA ASN A 115 -50.91 26.15 -11.34
C ASN A 115 -50.47 26.23 -12.82
N GLN A 116 -49.72 25.25 -13.32
CA GLN A 116 -49.34 25.19 -14.73
C GLN A 116 -50.55 24.98 -15.66
N ALA A 117 -51.57 24.22 -15.22
CA ALA A 117 -52.79 24.04 -15.99
C ALA A 117 -53.61 25.33 -16.04
N ILE A 118 -53.72 26.04 -14.92
CA ILE A 118 -54.38 27.36 -14.85
C ILE A 118 -53.65 28.36 -15.75
N LEU A 119 -52.32 28.44 -15.64
CA LEU A 119 -51.51 29.33 -16.47
C LEU A 119 -51.73 29.07 -17.96
N ARG A 120 -51.74 27.79 -18.38
CA ARG A 120 -52.03 27.43 -19.77
C ARG A 120 -53.41 27.90 -20.22
N ARG A 121 -54.45 27.76 -19.37
CA ARG A 121 -55.81 28.23 -19.69
C ARG A 121 -55.87 29.75 -19.85
N ILE A 122 -55.21 30.49 -18.95
CA ILE A 122 -55.12 31.95 -19.03
C ILE A 122 -54.43 32.38 -20.32
N LEU A 123 -53.29 31.76 -20.64
CA LEU A 123 -52.54 32.08 -21.85
C LEU A 123 -53.26 31.70 -23.15
N SER A 124 -54.03 30.60 -23.14
CA SER A 124 -54.82 30.17 -24.31
C SER A 124 -56.07 31.01 -24.53
N LYS A 125 -56.49 31.82 -23.55
CA LYS A 125 -57.69 32.62 -23.67
C LYS A 125 -57.37 33.87 -24.49
N GLU A 126 -57.92 33.94 -25.69
CA GLU A 126 -57.85 35.14 -26.51
C GLU A 126 -58.54 36.33 -25.81
N ALA A 127 -57.95 37.51 -25.98
CA ALA A 127 -58.53 38.75 -25.46
C ALA A 127 -59.92 38.96 -26.09
N ASN A 128 -60.93 39.14 -25.25
CA ASN A 128 -62.31 39.35 -25.71
C ASN A 128 -62.49 40.69 -26.44
N TYR A 129 -61.55 41.62 -26.22
CA TYR A 129 -61.52 42.94 -26.85
C TYR A 129 -60.36 43.03 -27.84
N SER A 130 -60.63 43.54 -29.04
CA SER A 130 -59.61 43.84 -30.02
C SER A 130 -59.14 45.28 -29.83
N HIS A 131 -57.92 45.46 -29.31
CA HIS A 131 -57.35 46.78 -29.09
C HIS A 131 -57.28 47.59 -30.40
N GLN A 132 -57.02 46.93 -31.53
CA GLN A 132 -57.00 47.57 -32.85
C GLN A 132 -58.39 48.06 -33.28
N LYS A 133 -59.46 47.31 -32.96
CA LYS A 133 -60.83 47.77 -33.24
C LYS A 133 -61.20 48.95 -32.35
N TRP A 134 -60.83 48.92 -31.07
CA TRP A 134 -61.09 50.01 -30.14
C TRP A 134 -60.33 51.29 -30.50
N GLU A 135 -59.06 51.18 -30.91
CA GLU A 135 -58.30 52.33 -31.43
C GLU A 135 -58.91 52.91 -32.70
N HIS A 136 -59.41 52.05 -33.60
CA HIS A 136 -60.07 52.52 -34.82
C HIS A 136 -61.41 53.20 -34.52
N GLU A 137 -62.26 52.61 -33.67
CA GLU A 137 -63.51 53.25 -33.22
C GLU A 137 -63.25 54.57 -32.50
N TRP A 138 -62.21 54.64 -31.67
CA TRP A 138 -61.80 55.87 -31.00
C TRP A 138 -61.32 56.94 -31.97
N ALA A 139 -60.49 56.57 -32.96
CA ALA A 139 -59.98 57.50 -33.97
C ALA A 139 -61.04 57.96 -34.99
N VAL A 140 -62.09 57.17 -35.23
CA VAL A 140 -63.24 57.53 -36.09
C VAL A 140 -64.28 58.35 -35.33
N SER A 141 -64.36 58.20 -34.01
CA SER A 141 -65.28 58.95 -33.14
C SER A 141 -64.71 60.31 -32.67
N MET A 142 -63.58 60.72 -33.24
CA MET A 142 -62.87 61.99 -32.99
C MET A 142 -62.81 62.80 -34.30
#